data_AF-A0A9C9L1U3-F1
#
_entry.id   AF-A0A9C9L1U3-F1
#
_cell.length_a   1.000
_cell.length_b   1.000
_cell.length_c   1.000
_cell.angle_alpha   90.00
_cell.angle_beta   90.00
_cell.angle_gamma   90.00
#
_symmetry.space_group_name_H-M   'P 1'
#
loop_
_entity.id
_entity.type
_entity.pdbx_description
1 polymer ?
#
loop_
_entity_poly.entity_id
_entity_poly.type
_entity_poly.pdbx_seq_one_letter_code
_entity_poly.pdbx_strand_id
1 'polypeptide(L)'
;MSKAFLLTRQAQDSPNGIQLELWFSSVNGPLQVFINQQRAVFFILQSSTVDVEKLLQHNHTFNRHIEISSLELKDFSFNPVAAVYCDSLQLFYRFRDLLEQNNIRAFETDIRPTERYLTERFITAPVNVNNPDSAQTLLNPAIKPDDYEPELRLMSLDIETAYDSNELFSIAYICAETQRVLMIGEPSSIKSLDNNTSIQFVADERELLNTFIQQVKILDPDVFIGWNVINFDFRFLQKKASQLNIPFNIGRKNKAPVWRQSHNDNEHYFLLIPGRVVLDGIDTLKSATWQFPSFSLDNVANALLNRRKLIQQKDNHDPLYKAKEIKRQFYQDKLALAKYNLEDCQLVLDIFAKAELVHFAIERARLTGLEMDRVGGSVAAFDNLYLPRLHRKGFIAPNIGDYSDGNSRLGGAPGGYVMDSRPGLYNSVLVLDYKSLYPSIIRTFRVDPYARIAA
;
A
#
# COMPACT_ATOMS: atom_id res chain seq x y z
N MET A 1 -8.04 -26.46 2.08
CA MET A 1 -7.60 -25.49 1.06
C MET A 1 -8.56 -24.32 1.13
N SER A 2 -8.09 -23.14 1.53
CA SER A 2 -8.89 -21.94 1.73
C SER A 2 -8.47 -20.87 0.73
N LYS A 3 -9.43 -20.37 -0.06
CA LYS A 3 -9.20 -19.26 -0.97
C LYS A 3 -9.09 -17.97 -0.18
N ALA A 4 -8.08 -17.16 -0.50
CA ALA A 4 -7.78 -15.95 0.24
C ALA A 4 -7.11 -14.89 -0.63
N PHE A 5 -7.17 -13.63 -0.21
CA PHE A 5 -6.60 -12.48 -0.90
C PHE A 5 -5.67 -11.71 0.02
N LEU A 6 -4.43 -11.46 -0.41
CA LEU A 6 -3.41 -10.81 0.39
C LEU A 6 -3.78 -9.33 0.67
N LEU A 7 -3.87 -8.97 1.95
CA LEU A 7 -4.11 -7.60 2.40
C LEU A 7 -2.82 -6.88 2.77
N THR A 8 -2.02 -7.46 3.68
CA THR A 8 -0.77 -6.84 4.15
C THR A 8 0.34 -7.86 4.30
N ARG A 9 1.59 -7.41 4.13
CA ARG A 9 2.79 -8.22 4.24
C ARG A 9 3.88 -7.49 5.04
N GLN A 10 4.54 -8.21 5.92
CA GLN A 10 5.64 -7.70 6.75
C GLN A 10 6.72 -8.77 6.92
N ALA A 11 7.96 -8.34 7.14
CA ALA A 11 9.06 -9.21 7.51
C ALA A 11 9.72 -8.67 8.79
N GLN A 12 10.10 -9.56 9.68
CA GLN A 12 10.80 -9.22 10.92
C GLN A 12 11.83 -10.29 11.27
N ASP A 13 12.89 -9.90 11.97
CA ASP A 13 13.85 -10.85 12.52
C ASP A 13 13.24 -11.62 13.68
N SER A 14 13.56 -12.91 13.75
CA SER A 14 13.22 -13.80 14.87
C SER A 14 14.45 -14.60 15.29
N PRO A 15 14.45 -15.22 16.49
CA PRO A 15 15.58 -16.06 16.92
C PRO A 15 15.91 -17.23 15.97
N ASN A 16 14.95 -17.65 15.15
CA ASN A 16 15.08 -18.79 14.23
C ASN A 16 15.14 -18.36 12.76
N GLY A 17 15.57 -17.13 12.47
CA GLY A 17 15.66 -16.56 11.12
C GLY A 17 14.60 -15.49 10.85
N ILE A 18 14.42 -15.10 9.59
CA ILE A 18 13.42 -14.10 9.21
C ILE A 18 12.03 -14.73 9.24
N GLN A 19 11.09 -14.05 9.88
CA GLN A 19 9.67 -14.39 9.87
C GLN A 19 8.92 -13.43 8.96
N LEU A 20 8.16 -13.98 8.02
CA LEU A 20 7.20 -13.23 7.22
C LEU A 20 5.83 -13.34 7.89
N GLU A 21 5.14 -12.21 7.99
CA GLU A 21 3.75 -12.15 8.41
C GLU A 21 2.91 -11.66 7.23
N LEU A 22 1.96 -12.49 6.82
CA LEU A 22 1.03 -12.23 5.75
C LEU A 22 -0.38 -12.26 6.32
N TRP A 23 -1.19 -11.26 5.97
CA TRP A 23 -2.59 -11.23 6.32
C TRP A 23 -3.44 -11.31 5.07
N PHE A 24 -4.46 -12.16 5.11
CA PHE A 24 -5.37 -12.36 4.00
C PHE A 24 -6.82 -12.11 4.43
N SER A 25 -7.65 -11.63 3.50
CA SER A 25 -9.10 -11.81 3.56
C SER A 25 -9.43 -13.15 2.92
N SER A 26 -10.02 -14.09 3.68
CA SER A 26 -10.41 -15.42 3.18
C SER A 26 -11.91 -15.60 3.23
N VAL A 27 -12.39 -16.68 2.62
CA VAL A 27 -13.81 -17.10 2.68
C VAL A 27 -14.33 -17.28 4.11
N ASN A 28 -13.44 -17.54 5.08
CA ASN A 28 -13.77 -17.72 6.49
C ASN A 28 -13.43 -16.47 7.34
N GLY A 29 -13.23 -15.33 6.69
CA GLY A 29 -12.79 -14.08 7.32
C GLY A 29 -11.26 -13.93 7.36
N PRO A 30 -10.73 -13.13 8.29
CA PRO A 30 -9.31 -12.78 8.33
C PRO A 30 -8.42 -13.97 8.65
N LEU A 31 -7.36 -14.14 7.85
CA LEU A 31 -6.39 -15.22 8.00
C LEU A 31 -4.98 -14.65 8.18
N GLN A 32 -4.36 -14.91 9.31
CA GLN A 32 -2.97 -14.60 9.58
C GLN A 32 -2.08 -15.79 9.24
N VAL A 33 -1.01 -15.56 8.49
CA VAL A 33 -0.06 -16.59 8.11
C VAL A 33 1.35 -16.13 8.46
N PHE A 34 2.07 -16.98 9.19
CA PHE A 34 3.50 -16.81 9.42
C PHE A 34 4.28 -17.80 8.56
N ILE A 35 5.29 -17.28 7.85
CA ILE A 35 6.31 -18.10 7.19
C ILE A 35 7.63 -17.87 7.94
N ASN A 36 8.07 -18.88 8.67
CA ASN A 36 9.25 -18.83 9.53
C ASN A 36 10.49 -19.33 8.79
N GLN A 37 11.67 -19.16 9.42
CA GLN A 37 12.95 -19.68 8.93
C GLN A 37 13.26 -19.24 7.50
N GLN A 38 12.82 -18.03 7.13
CA GLN A 38 13.18 -17.44 5.85
C GLN A 38 14.57 -16.81 5.95
N ARG A 39 15.22 -16.73 4.79
CA ARG A 39 16.52 -16.09 4.62
C ARG A 39 16.38 -14.98 3.59
N ALA A 40 17.01 -13.85 3.84
CA ALA A 40 17.16 -12.81 2.84
C ALA A 40 18.23 -13.29 1.85
N VAL A 41 18.07 -12.99 0.57
CA VAL A 41 18.99 -13.43 -0.47
C VAL A 41 19.25 -12.30 -1.44
N PHE A 42 20.53 -12.16 -1.80
CA PHE A 42 21.01 -11.33 -2.89
C PHE A 42 22.14 -12.08 -3.60
N PHE A 43 22.63 -11.55 -4.72
CA PHE A 43 23.62 -12.24 -5.53
C PHE A 43 24.92 -11.44 -5.65
N ILE A 44 26.04 -12.16 -5.82
CA ILE A 44 27.37 -11.62 -6.12
C ILE A 44 27.96 -12.40 -7.29
N LEU A 45 28.97 -11.85 -7.97
CA LEU A 45 29.74 -12.61 -8.95
C LEU A 45 30.55 -13.70 -8.23
N GLN A 46 30.66 -14.90 -8.82
CA GLN A 46 31.49 -15.97 -8.24
C GLN A 46 32.97 -15.58 -8.16
N SER A 47 33.43 -14.69 -9.04
CA SER A 47 34.78 -14.12 -8.98
C SER A 47 35.05 -13.32 -7.70
N SER A 48 34.00 -12.82 -7.04
CA SER A 48 34.09 -12.04 -5.80
C SER A 48 33.98 -12.91 -4.54
N THR A 49 33.64 -14.20 -4.65
CA THR A 49 33.40 -15.07 -3.48
C THR A 49 34.58 -15.11 -2.52
N VAL A 50 35.82 -15.19 -3.03
CA VAL A 50 37.03 -15.23 -2.19
C VAL A 50 37.18 -13.96 -1.35
N ASP A 51 36.88 -12.79 -1.91
CA ASP A 51 37.00 -11.53 -1.18
C ASP A 51 35.85 -11.34 -0.17
N VAL A 52 34.65 -11.81 -0.52
CA VAL A 52 33.51 -11.84 0.40
C VAL A 52 33.77 -12.77 1.59
N GLU A 53 34.36 -13.95 1.36
CA GLU A 53 34.77 -14.87 2.42
C GLU A 53 35.83 -14.25 3.35
N LYS A 54 36.81 -13.51 2.80
CA LYS A 54 37.77 -12.76 3.63
C LYS A 54 37.04 -11.72 4.50
N LEU A 55 36.08 -10.96 3.95
CA LEU A 55 35.32 -9.98 4.73
C LEU A 55 34.54 -10.64 5.88
N LEU A 56 33.95 -11.81 5.64
CA LEU A 56 33.26 -12.60 6.65
C LEU A 56 34.20 -13.08 7.76
N GLN A 57 35.40 -13.54 7.41
CA GLN A 57 36.40 -13.99 8.38
C GLN A 57 36.87 -12.86 9.30
N HIS A 58 37.05 -11.64 8.78
CA HIS A 58 37.44 -10.47 9.58
C HIS A 58 36.30 -9.93 10.46
N ASN A 59 35.05 -10.37 10.24
CA ASN A 59 33.87 -9.90 10.95
C ASN A 59 33.10 -11.10 11.55
N HIS A 60 33.57 -11.59 12.70
CA HIS A 60 32.99 -12.75 13.40
C HIS A 60 31.47 -12.69 13.65
N THR A 61 30.89 -11.49 13.68
CA THR A 61 29.43 -11.29 13.82
C THR A 61 28.63 -11.81 12.62
N PHE A 62 29.20 -11.79 11.41
CA PHE A 62 28.51 -12.23 10.18
C PHE A 62 28.68 -13.72 9.91
N ASN A 63 29.83 -14.30 10.27
CA ASN A 63 30.25 -15.63 9.83
C ASN A 63 29.32 -16.79 10.25
N ARG A 64 28.43 -16.61 11.24
CA ARG A 64 27.46 -17.63 11.67
C ARG A 64 26.07 -17.51 11.03
N HIS A 65 25.81 -16.42 10.32
CA HIS A 65 24.47 -16.04 9.84
C HIS A 65 24.43 -15.78 8.33
N ILE A 66 25.57 -15.92 7.66
CA ILE A 66 25.70 -15.70 6.23
C ILE A 66 26.26 -16.96 5.59
N GLU A 67 25.54 -17.46 4.58
CA GLU A 67 25.95 -18.61 3.76
C GLU A 67 26.12 -18.13 2.32
N ILE A 68 27.22 -18.54 1.68
CA ILE A 68 27.45 -18.29 0.26
C ILE A 68 27.32 -19.62 -0.48
N SER A 69 26.52 -19.64 -1.54
CA SER A 69 26.30 -20.85 -2.35
C SER A 69 26.37 -20.51 -3.84
N SER A 70 27.20 -21.25 -4.58
CA SER A 70 27.26 -21.16 -6.03
C SER A 70 25.96 -21.70 -6.64
N LEU A 71 25.37 -20.94 -7.56
CA LEU A 71 24.12 -21.31 -8.23
C LEU A 71 24.33 -21.48 -9.73
N GLU A 72 23.40 -22.21 -10.38
CA GLU A 72 23.28 -22.28 -11.85
C GLU A 72 22.57 -21.02 -12.41
N LEU A 73 22.97 -19.84 -11.93
CA LEU A 73 22.47 -18.55 -12.37
C LEU A 73 23.61 -17.70 -12.92
N LYS A 74 23.27 -16.74 -13.78
CA LYS A 74 24.21 -15.79 -14.39
C LYS A 74 23.69 -14.36 -14.34
N ASP A 75 24.59 -13.40 -14.37
CA ASP A 75 24.22 -12.01 -14.67
C ASP A 75 23.94 -11.82 -16.17
N PHE A 76 23.52 -10.62 -16.57
CA PHE A 76 23.26 -10.30 -17.97
C PHE A 76 24.53 -10.20 -18.84
N SER A 77 25.72 -10.27 -18.23
CA SER A 77 27.02 -10.40 -18.92
C SER A 77 27.49 -11.86 -18.98
N PHE A 78 26.63 -12.82 -18.66
CA PHE A 78 26.90 -14.27 -18.62
C PHE A 78 27.93 -14.72 -17.58
N ASN A 79 28.29 -13.86 -16.63
CA ASN A 79 29.16 -14.23 -15.52
C ASN A 79 28.38 -15.11 -14.53
N PRO A 80 28.96 -16.21 -14.03
CA PRO A 80 28.31 -17.04 -13.03
C PRO A 80 28.19 -16.30 -11.70
N VAL A 81 27.08 -16.49 -11.00
CA VAL A 81 26.79 -15.82 -9.72
C VAL A 81 26.72 -16.82 -8.56
N ALA A 82 26.94 -16.31 -7.35
CA ALA A 82 26.68 -16.98 -6.10
C ALA A 82 25.57 -16.24 -5.36
N ALA A 83 24.71 -16.98 -4.66
CA ALA A 83 23.77 -16.42 -3.72
C ALA A 83 24.43 -16.21 -2.36
N VAL A 84 24.13 -15.08 -1.74
CA VAL A 84 24.44 -14.78 -0.35
C VAL A 84 23.12 -14.85 0.43
N TYR A 85 23.01 -15.83 1.31
CA TYR A 85 21.87 -16.01 2.19
C TYR A 85 22.16 -15.39 3.56
N CYS A 86 21.22 -14.63 4.10
CA CYS A 86 21.31 -14.03 5.43
C CYS A 86 20.10 -14.43 6.28
N ASP A 87 20.35 -14.90 7.51
CA ASP A 87 19.29 -15.31 8.43
C ASP A 87 18.63 -14.14 9.18
N SER A 88 19.17 -12.92 9.01
CA SER A 88 18.65 -11.69 9.64
C SER A 88 18.63 -10.55 8.62
N LEU A 89 17.54 -9.79 8.63
CA LEU A 89 17.37 -8.53 7.91
C LEU A 89 18.38 -7.48 8.36
N GLN A 90 18.60 -7.36 9.68
CA GLN A 90 19.60 -6.43 10.19
C GLN A 90 21.00 -6.75 9.65
N LEU A 91 21.37 -8.04 9.65
CA LEU A 91 22.67 -8.47 9.12
C LEU A 91 22.74 -8.34 7.60
N PHE A 92 21.64 -8.62 6.89
CA PHE A 92 21.53 -8.42 5.44
C PHE A 92 21.89 -6.98 5.05
N TYR A 93 21.26 -5.96 5.66
CA TYR A 93 21.53 -4.57 5.32
C TYR A 93 22.96 -4.15 5.69
N ARG A 94 23.43 -4.53 6.88
CA ARG A 94 24.81 -4.24 7.30
C ARG A 94 25.84 -4.86 6.37
N PHE A 95 25.58 -6.09 5.90
CA PHE A 95 26.49 -6.79 5.01
C PHE A 95 26.47 -6.22 3.60
N ARG A 96 25.28 -5.89 3.07
CA ARG A 96 25.14 -5.13 1.81
C ARG A 96 26.00 -3.85 1.84
N ASP A 97 25.86 -3.05 2.89
CA ASP A 97 26.60 -1.78 3.02
C ASP A 97 28.11 -2.03 3.13
N LEU A 98 28.53 -3.10 3.80
CA LEU A 98 29.94 -3.51 3.86
C LEU A 98 30.49 -3.90 2.48
N LEU A 99 29.71 -4.63 1.68
CA LEU A 99 30.12 -4.99 0.31
C LEU A 99 30.28 -3.74 -0.55
N GLU A 100 29.33 -2.80 -0.46
CA GLU A 100 29.38 -1.52 -1.18
C GLU A 100 30.64 -0.72 -0.80
N GLN A 101 30.96 -0.61 0.49
CA GLN A 101 32.18 0.05 0.98
C GLN A 101 33.47 -0.59 0.47
N ASN A 102 33.45 -1.89 0.15
CA ASN A 102 34.58 -2.62 -0.40
C ASN A 102 34.52 -2.74 -1.94
N ASN A 103 33.64 -2.00 -2.60
CA ASN A 103 33.42 -2.04 -4.06
C ASN A 103 33.08 -3.45 -4.58
N ILE A 104 32.48 -4.29 -3.76
CA ILE A 104 31.98 -5.61 -4.17
C ILE A 104 30.56 -5.44 -4.66
N ARG A 105 30.35 -5.79 -5.93
CA ARG A 105 29.05 -5.66 -6.58
C ARG A 105 28.08 -6.73 -6.07
N ALA A 106 26.93 -6.28 -5.62
CA ALA A 106 25.81 -7.10 -5.21
C ALA A 106 24.57 -6.77 -6.04
N PHE A 107 23.73 -7.76 -6.32
CA PHE A 107 22.55 -7.66 -7.17
C PHE A 107 21.29 -8.04 -6.41
N GLU A 108 20.16 -7.43 -6.78
CA GLU A 108 18.83 -7.67 -6.19
C GLU A 108 18.78 -7.46 -4.67
N THR A 109 19.62 -6.57 -4.15
CA THR A 109 19.68 -6.22 -2.72
C THR A 109 18.50 -5.36 -2.25
N ASP A 110 17.70 -4.87 -3.20
CA ASP A 110 16.50 -4.08 -3.01
C ASP A 110 15.22 -4.94 -2.87
N ILE A 111 15.30 -6.24 -3.20
CA ILE A 111 14.16 -7.16 -3.11
C ILE A 111 13.97 -7.63 -1.66
N ARG A 112 12.90 -7.15 -1.03
CA ARG A 112 12.54 -7.53 0.35
C ARG A 112 12.13 -9.00 0.45
N PRO A 113 12.33 -9.67 1.61
CA PRO A 113 12.02 -11.09 1.76
C PRO A 113 10.55 -11.47 1.52
N THR A 114 9.60 -10.62 1.91
CA THR A 114 8.17 -10.84 1.64
C THR A 114 7.90 -10.90 0.14
N GLU A 115 8.46 -9.96 -0.60
CA GLU A 115 8.33 -9.82 -2.05
C GLU A 115 9.04 -10.99 -2.73
N ARG A 116 10.27 -11.34 -2.31
CA ARG A 116 10.99 -12.53 -2.79
C ARG A 116 10.15 -13.80 -2.65
N TYR A 117 9.56 -14.01 -1.47
CA TYR A 117 8.75 -15.20 -1.19
C TYR A 117 7.54 -15.33 -2.12
N LEU A 118 6.81 -14.22 -2.33
CA LEU A 118 5.61 -14.16 -3.15
C LEU A 118 5.95 -14.24 -4.65
N THR A 119 6.87 -13.39 -5.11
CA THR A 119 7.31 -13.26 -6.50
C THR A 119 7.82 -14.60 -7.04
N GLU A 120 8.70 -15.31 -6.33
CA GLU A 120 9.26 -16.60 -6.79
C GLU A 120 8.23 -17.73 -6.88
N ARG A 121 7.04 -17.53 -6.31
CA ARG A 121 5.90 -18.45 -6.36
C ARG A 121 4.83 -17.99 -7.36
N PHE A 122 5.10 -16.95 -8.15
CA PHE A 122 4.14 -16.32 -9.06
C PHE A 122 2.87 -15.84 -8.35
N ILE A 123 2.98 -15.50 -7.06
CA ILE A 123 1.87 -14.99 -6.27
C ILE A 123 1.82 -13.48 -6.43
N THR A 124 0.67 -12.96 -6.86
CA THR A 124 0.35 -11.54 -6.82
C THR A 124 -0.39 -11.20 -5.52
N ALA A 125 -1.71 -11.40 -5.50
CA ALA A 125 -2.57 -11.20 -4.32
C ALA A 125 -3.49 -12.39 -4.01
N PRO A 126 -4.24 -12.97 -4.97
CA PRO A 126 -5.08 -14.12 -4.72
C PRO A 126 -4.28 -15.40 -4.55
N VAL A 127 -4.63 -16.17 -3.52
CA VAL A 127 -3.96 -17.41 -3.16
C VAL A 127 -4.92 -18.49 -2.70
N ASN A 128 -4.44 -19.72 -2.76
CA ASN A 128 -5.00 -20.86 -2.07
C ASN A 128 -4.04 -21.29 -0.95
N VAL A 129 -4.53 -21.25 0.29
CA VAL A 129 -3.76 -21.59 1.49
C VAL A 129 -4.18 -22.97 1.99
N ASN A 130 -3.22 -23.83 2.29
CA ASN A 130 -3.51 -25.11 2.93
C ASN A 130 -3.97 -24.90 4.39
N ASN A 131 -5.28 -24.81 4.58
CA ASN A 131 -5.95 -24.63 5.87
C ASN A 131 -7.10 -25.65 5.99
N PRO A 132 -6.85 -26.91 6.39
CA PRO A 132 -7.89 -27.93 6.54
C PRO A 132 -8.79 -27.65 7.75
N ASP A 133 -8.24 -27.11 8.83
CA ASP A 133 -8.93 -26.91 10.11
C ASP A 133 -9.62 -25.54 10.23
N SER A 134 -9.62 -24.74 9.15
CA SER A 134 -10.16 -23.38 9.12
C SER A 134 -9.65 -22.48 10.25
N ALA A 135 -8.39 -22.65 10.64
CA ALA A 135 -7.75 -21.85 11.68
C ALA A 135 -7.54 -20.40 11.22
N GLN A 136 -7.63 -19.44 12.14
CA GLN A 136 -7.40 -18.01 11.86
C GLN A 136 -5.91 -17.62 11.82
N THR A 137 -5.03 -18.46 12.38
CA THR A 137 -3.59 -18.24 12.37
C THR A 137 -2.90 -19.54 11.95
N LEU A 138 -2.02 -19.46 10.94
CA LEU A 138 -1.28 -20.61 10.41
C LEU A 138 0.23 -20.37 10.48
N LEU A 139 0.97 -21.45 10.70
CA LEU A 139 2.43 -21.46 10.68
C LEU A 139 2.89 -22.33 9.51
N ASN A 140 3.70 -21.75 8.62
CA ASN A 140 4.28 -22.40 7.45
C ASN A 140 3.28 -23.18 6.56
N PRO A 141 2.06 -22.67 6.27
CA PRO A 141 1.18 -23.37 5.35
C PRO A 141 1.76 -23.36 3.93
N ALA A 142 1.38 -24.34 3.12
CA ALA A 142 1.59 -24.25 1.68
C ALA A 142 0.65 -23.18 1.09
N ILE A 143 1.22 -22.27 0.29
CA ILE A 143 0.49 -21.20 -0.40
C ILE A 143 0.77 -21.32 -1.90
N LYS A 144 -0.28 -21.22 -2.72
CA LYS A 144 -0.20 -21.22 -4.19
C LYS A 144 -1.02 -20.07 -4.76
N PRO A 145 -0.69 -19.55 -5.96
CA PRO A 145 -1.56 -18.61 -6.66
C PRO A 145 -2.97 -19.18 -6.87
N ASP A 146 -3.97 -18.32 -6.83
CA ASP A 146 -5.39 -18.62 -7.13
C ASP A 146 -5.98 -17.46 -7.95
N ASP A 147 -7.27 -17.51 -8.25
CA ASP A 147 -8.00 -16.47 -8.96
C ASP A 147 -9.05 -15.75 -8.09
N TYR A 148 -9.11 -16.08 -6.80
CA TYR A 148 -10.06 -15.55 -5.82
C TYR A 148 -10.23 -14.03 -5.84
N GLU A 149 -11.48 -13.58 -5.82
CA GLU A 149 -11.87 -12.19 -5.63
C GLU A 149 -12.50 -12.05 -4.24
N PRO A 150 -11.98 -11.15 -3.38
CA PRO A 150 -12.47 -11.01 -2.02
C PRO A 150 -13.70 -10.10 -1.95
N GLU A 151 -14.63 -10.43 -1.07
CA GLU A 151 -15.56 -9.46 -0.51
C GLU A 151 -14.89 -8.80 0.71
N LEU A 152 -14.76 -7.47 0.70
CA LEU A 152 -14.02 -6.73 1.71
C LEU A 152 -14.97 -5.86 2.55
N ARG A 153 -14.81 -5.93 3.87
CA ARG A 153 -15.56 -5.07 4.80
C ARG A 153 -14.93 -3.70 4.85
N LEU A 154 -15.67 -2.69 4.40
CA LEU A 154 -15.21 -1.30 4.36
C LEU A 154 -15.60 -0.56 5.64
N MET A 155 -14.74 0.37 6.05
CA MET A 155 -15.05 1.42 7.02
C MET A 155 -14.61 2.76 6.45
N SER A 156 -15.57 3.62 6.12
CA SER A 156 -15.27 5.03 5.83
C SER A 156 -15.11 5.78 7.13
N LEU A 157 -14.05 6.58 7.25
CA LEU A 157 -13.65 7.28 8.46
C LEU A 157 -13.45 8.77 8.16
N ASP A 158 -13.92 9.62 9.07
CA ASP A 158 -13.64 11.06 9.09
C ASP A 158 -13.54 11.56 10.55
N ILE A 159 -12.69 12.55 10.79
CA ILE A 159 -12.54 13.21 12.09
C ILE A 159 -12.77 14.72 11.99
N GLU A 160 -13.36 15.27 13.06
CA GLU A 160 -13.50 16.72 13.22
C GLU A 160 -12.64 17.21 14.37
N THR A 161 -11.91 18.30 14.13
CA THR A 161 -10.88 18.81 15.05
C THR A 161 -10.91 20.34 15.15
N ALA A 162 -10.37 20.86 16.25
CA ALA A 162 -10.11 22.27 16.40
C ALA A 162 -8.88 22.69 15.58
N TYR A 163 -9.03 23.72 14.74
CA TYR A 163 -7.93 24.25 13.93
C TYR A 163 -6.84 24.95 14.75
N ASP A 164 -7.16 25.43 15.96
CA ASP A 164 -6.27 26.26 16.79
C ASP A 164 -5.68 25.52 17.99
N SER A 165 -6.39 24.55 18.58
CA SER A 165 -5.96 23.87 19.80
C SER A 165 -5.55 22.40 19.62
N ASN A 166 -5.61 21.86 18.39
CA ASN A 166 -5.43 20.42 18.12
C ASN A 166 -6.34 19.52 18.97
N GLU A 167 -7.52 19.99 19.37
CA GLU A 167 -8.53 19.19 20.07
C GLU A 167 -9.28 18.30 19.07
N LEU A 168 -9.52 17.05 19.43
CA LEU A 168 -10.38 16.13 18.72
C LEU A 168 -11.82 16.32 19.18
N PHE A 169 -12.74 16.68 18.29
CA PHE A 169 -14.15 16.88 18.62
C PHE A 169 -14.97 15.61 18.42
N SER A 170 -14.77 14.93 17.28
CA SER A 170 -15.54 13.72 16.96
C SER A 170 -14.82 12.82 15.96
N ILE A 171 -15.25 11.56 15.93
CA ILE A 171 -14.87 10.56 14.94
C ILE A 171 -16.16 9.97 14.37
N ALA A 172 -16.42 10.11 13.08
CA ALA A 172 -17.50 9.41 12.41
C ALA A 172 -16.96 8.22 11.63
N TYR A 173 -17.79 7.19 11.53
CA TYR A 173 -17.53 6.10 10.61
C TYR A 173 -18.81 5.49 10.08
N ILE A 174 -18.72 4.96 8.86
CA ILE A 174 -19.77 4.18 8.21
C ILE A 174 -19.18 2.86 7.76
N CYS A 175 -19.83 1.77 8.17
CA CYS A 175 -19.65 0.43 7.63
C CYS A 175 -21.01 -0.18 7.27
N ALA A 176 -21.03 -1.39 6.71
CA ALA A 176 -22.27 -2.01 6.25
C ALA A 176 -23.30 -2.20 7.40
N GLU A 177 -22.81 -2.42 8.62
CA GLU A 177 -23.62 -2.76 9.78
C GLU A 177 -24.03 -1.55 10.62
N THR A 178 -23.32 -0.42 10.54
CA THR A 178 -23.59 0.75 11.39
C THR A 178 -23.05 2.05 10.79
N GLN A 179 -23.76 3.13 11.09
CA GLN A 179 -23.34 4.51 10.91
C GLN A 179 -23.24 5.14 12.31
N ARG A 180 -22.06 5.63 12.69
CA ARG A 180 -21.89 6.16 14.05
C ARG A 180 -20.98 7.38 14.09
N VAL A 181 -21.35 8.33 14.94
CA VAL A 181 -20.49 9.43 15.36
C VAL A 181 -20.17 9.28 16.84
N LEU A 182 -18.90 9.19 17.17
CA LEU A 182 -18.39 9.33 18.52
C LEU A 182 -18.09 10.81 18.76
N MET A 183 -18.71 11.43 19.76
CA MET A 183 -18.69 12.89 19.95
C MET A 183 -18.34 13.25 21.39
N ILE A 184 -17.40 14.17 21.62
CA ILE A 184 -17.15 14.66 22.98
C ILE A 184 -18.38 15.44 23.48
N GLY A 185 -18.87 15.13 24.68
CA GLY A 185 -20.00 15.81 25.31
C GLY A 185 -20.39 15.20 26.65
N GLU A 186 -21.54 15.61 27.18
CA GLU A 186 -22.05 14.99 28.41
C GLU A 186 -22.32 13.50 28.14
N PRO A 187 -21.67 12.58 28.89
CA PRO A 187 -21.85 11.16 28.70
C PRO A 187 -23.34 10.82 28.80
N SER A 188 -23.88 10.28 27.72
CA SER A 188 -25.28 9.90 27.61
C SER A 188 -25.37 8.59 26.83
N SER A 189 -26.46 7.84 27.04
CA SER A 189 -26.71 6.63 26.27
C SER A 189 -26.73 6.94 24.77
N ILE A 190 -26.37 5.94 23.97
CA ILE A 190 -26.33 6.04 22.50
C ILE A 190 -27.68 6.61 22.00
N LYS A 191 -27.62 7.76 21.34
CA LYS A 191 -28.79 8.40 20.73
C LYS A 191 -28.93 7.91 19.30
N SER A 192 -29.90 7.04 19.06
CA SER A 192 -30.31 6.67 17.69
C SER A 192 -30.94 7.89 17.00
N LEU A 193 -30.44 8.22 15.82
CA LEU A 193 -31.04 9.22 14.91
C LEU A 193 -32.02 8.54 13.95
N ASP A 194 -31.70 7.32 13.52
CA ASP A 194 -32.53 6.40 12.75
C ASP A 194 -32.07 4.94 13.00
N ASN A 195 -32.60 3.98 12.23
CA ASN A 195 -32.33 2.55 12.41
C ASN A 195 -30.84 2.17 12.36
N ASN A 196 -30.01 2.88 11.58
CA ASN A 196 -28.60 2.54 11.38
C ASN A 196 -27.64 3.65 11.84
N THR A 197 -28.15 4.85 12.11
CA THR A 197 -27.38 6.02 12.50
C THR A 197 -27.49 6.28 14.00
N SER A 198 -26.32 6.37 14.65
CA SER A 198 -26.24 6.62 16.08
C SER A 198 -25.18 7.67 16.44
N ILE A 199 -25.43 8.42 17.51
CA ILE A 199 -24.43 9.28 18.13
C ILE A 199 -24.15 8.73 19.52
N GLN A 200 -22.87 8.51 19.82
CA GLN A 200 -22.40 8.16 21.15
C GLN A 200 -21.61 9.32 21.73
N PHE A 201 -22.12 9.91 22.80
CA PHE A 201 -21.41 10.94 23.53
C PHE A 201 -20.41 10.31 24.51
N VAL A 202 -19.20 10.85 24.54
CA VAL A 202 -18.09 10.43 25.43
C VAL A 202 -17.53 11.63 26.17
N ALA A 203 -16.97 11.42 27.35
CA ALA A 203 -16.58 12.52 28.25
C ALA A 203 -15.44 13.37 27.70
N ASP A 204 -14.42 12.74 27.10
CA ASP A 204 -13.17 13.39 26.71
C ASP A 204 -12.46 12.71 25.52
N GLU A 205 -11.32 13.26 25.10
CA GLU A 205 -10.50 12.73 23.99
C GLU A 205 -9.97 11.32 24.27
N ARG A 206 -9.74 10.95 25.54
CA ARG A 206 -9.23 9.63 25.93
C ARG A 206 -10.32 8.58 25.75
N GLU A 207 -11.52 8.86 26.22
CA GLU A 207 -12.67 7.98 26.03
C GLU A 207 -13.04 7.88 24.54
N LEU A 208 -12.95 8.99 23.80
CA LEU A 208 -13.18 9.02 22.34
C LEU A 208 -12.23 8.07 21.60
N LEU A 209 -10.91 8.18 21.83
CA LEU A 209 -9.93 7.30 21.17
C LEU A 209 -10.07 5.84 21.60
N ASN A 210 -10.26 5.56 22.89
CA ASN A 210 -10.42 4.19 23.37
C ASN A 210 -11.69 3.55 22.78
N THR A 211 -12.78 4.31 22.73
CA THR A 211 -14.03 3.85 22.11
C THR A 211 -13.80 3.56 20.64
N PHE A 212 -13.16 4.45 19.88
CA PHE A 212 -12.85 4.20 18.47
C PHE A 212 -12.00 2.93 18.26
N ILE A 213 -10.91 2.77 19.02
CA ILE A 213 -10.05 1.59 18.97
C ILE A 213 -10.85 0.31 19.27
N GLN A 214 -11.77 0.35 20.25
CA GLN A 214 -12.65 -0.77 20.55
C GLN A 214 -13.63 -1.07 19.40
N GLN A 215 -14.22 -0.04 18.79
CA GLN A 215 -15.15 -0.20 17.66
C GLN A 215 -14.45 -0.81 16.44
N VAL A 216 -13.21 -0.42 16.15
CA VAL A 216 -12.39 -1.05 15.08
C VAL A 216 -12.16 -2.54 15.34
N LYS A 217 -12.03 -2.96 16.60
CA LYS A 217 -11.88 -4.39 16.96
C LYS A 217 -13.18 -5.17 16.83
N ILE A 218 -14.31 -4.55 17.19
CA ILE A 218 -15.64 -5.18 17.11
C ILE A 218 -16.09 -5.31 15.65
N LEU A 219 -15.97 -4.22 14.88
CA LEU A 219 -16.42 -4.16 13.49
C LEU A 219 -15.45 -4.87 12.55
N ASP A 220 -14.16 -4.90 12.89
CA ASP A 220 -13.09 -5.57 12.15
C ASP A 220 -13.08 -5.34 10.62
N PRO A 221 -13.11 -4.09 10.12
CA PRO A 221 -13.02 -3.82 8.68
C PRO A 221 -11.70 -4.32 8.06
N ASP A 222 -11.78 -4.83 6.85
CA ASP A 222 -10.63 -5.19 6.02
C ASP A 222 -9.97 -3.95 5.42
N VAL A 223 -10.77 -2.93 5.08
CA VAL A 223 -10.31 -1.73 4.39
C VAL A 223 -10.83 -0.49 5.09
N PHE A 224 -9.93 0.44 5.42
CA PHE A 224 -10.29 1.81 5.75
C PHE A 224 -10.29 2.65 4.49
N ILE A 225 -11.32 3.47 4.33
CA ILE A 225 -11.39 4.50 3.30
C ILE A 225 -11.64 5.86 3.96
N GLY A 226 -11.27 6.94 3.28
CA GLY A 226 -11.48 8.30 3.75
C GLY A 226 -10.87 9.29 2.74
N TRP A 227 -10.80 10.57 3.12
CA TRP A 227 -10.32 11.61 2.23
C TRP A 227 -9.12 12.36 2.81
N ASN A 228 -7.93 12.15 2.26
CA ASN A 228 -6.66 12.46 2.91
C ASN A 228 -6.46 11.67 4.24
N VAL A 229 -7.04 10.47 4.32
CA VAL A 229 -7.20 9.68 5.55
C VAL A 229 -5.89 9.25 6.19
N ILE A 230 -4.85 9.04 5.37
CA ILE A 230 -3.52 8.64 5.86
C ILE A 230 -2.83 9.84 6.50
N ASN A 231 -2.74 10.96 5.78
CA ASN A 231 -1.91 12.10 6.17
C ASN A 231 -2.66 13.14 7.03
N PHE A 232 -3.98 13.04 7.12
CA PHE A 232 -4.81 13.81 8.05
C PHE A 232 -5.33 12.94 9.19
N ASP A 233 -6.39 12.14 8.98
CA ASP A 233 -7.13 11.45 10.03
C ASP A 233 -6.24 10.53 10.89
N PHE A 234 -5.61 9.52 10.27
CA PHE A 234 -4.77 8.57 11.00
C PHE A 234 -3.53 9.24 11.61
N ARG A 235 -2.96 10.24 10.93
CA ARG A 235 -1.79 11.00 11.43
C ARG A 235 -2.17 11.78 12.68
N PHE A 236 -3.33 12.43 12.67
CA PHE A 236 -3.87 13.16 13.81
C PHE A 236 -4.20 12.21 14.97
N LEU A 237 -4.93 11.12 14.70
CA LEU A 237 -5.30 10.12 15.71
C LEU A 237 -4.07 9.48 16.35
N GLN A 238 -3.05 9.13 15.56
CA GLN A 238 -1.78 8.62 16.07
C GLN A 238 -1.09 9.63 16.99
N LYS A 239 -0.99 10.90 16.57
CA LYS A 239 -0.37 11.97 17.38
C LYS A 239 -1.14 12.20 18.69
N LYS A 240 -2.47 12.23 18.62
CA LYS A 240 -3.33 12.41 19.79
C LYS A 240 -3.22 11.22 20.75
N ALA A 241 -3.19 10.00 20.23
CA ALA A 241 -2.98 8.80 21.04
C ALA A 241 -1.63 8.83 21.75
N SER A 242 -0.55 9.24 21.07
CA SER A 242 0.76 9.43 21.70
C SER A 242 0.75 10.50 22.79
N GLN A 243 0.09 11.65 22.56
CA GLN A 243 -0.05 12.71 23.57
C GLN A 243 -0.80 12.24 24.83
N LEU A 244 -1.80 11.38 24.66
CA LEU A 244 -2.61 10.84 25.76
C LEU A 244 -2.05 9.54 26.35
N ASN A 245 -0.88 9.07 25.89
CA ASN A 245 -0.29 7.79 26.28
C ASN A 245 -1.25 6.60 26.07
N ILE A 246 -1.98 6.59 24.96
CA ILE A 246 -2.89 5.51 24.55
C ILE A 246 -2.22 4.69 23.44
N PRO A 247 -2.07 3.36 23.60
CA PRO A 247 -1.60 2.51 22.50
C PRO A 247 -2.60 2.51 21.33
N PHE A 248 -2.22 3.12 20.21
CA PHE A 248 -3.06 3.22 19.02
C PHE A 248 -3.06 1.90 18.22
N ASN A 249 -3.53 0.82 18.84
CA ASN A 249 -3.44 -0.54 18.29
C ASN A 249 -4.70 -0.92 17.50
N ILE A 250 -4.85 -0.32 16.31
CA ILE A 250 -5.97 -0.55 15.38
C ILE A 250 -5.70 -1.69 14.37
N GLY A 251 -4.47 -2.22 14.32
CA GLY A 251 -4.15 -3.42 13.55
C GLY A 251 -4.74 -4.70 14.16
N ARG A 252 -5.00 -5.69 13.32
CA ARG A 252 -5.49 -7.00 13.77
C ARG A 252 -4.51 -7.62 14.78
N LYS A 253 -5.06 -8.41 15.71
CA LYS A 253 -4.33 -8.95 16.88
C LYS A 253 -3.66 -7.86 17.75
N ASN A 254 -4.34 -6.71 17.90
CA ASN A 254 -3.88 -5.57 18.72
C ASN A 254 -2.50 -5.03 18.29
N LYS A 255 -2.20 -5.04 16.98
CA LYS A 255 -0.93 -4.52 16.48
C LYS A 255 -0.99 -3.02 16.24
N ALA A 256 0.14 -2.36 16.47
CA ALA A 256 0.31 -0.94 16.16
C ALA A 256 0.49 -0.73 14.65
N PRO A 257 -0.02 0.39 14.10
CA PRO A 257 0.33 0.83 12.76
C PRO A 257 1.83 1.13 12.63
N VAL A 258 2.34 0.94 11.42
CA VAL A 258 3.73 1.23 11.06
C VAL A 258 3.73 2.38 10.06
N TRP A 259 4.39 3.48 10.44
CA TRP A 259 4.53 4.67 9.61
C TRP A 259 5.88 4.68 8.92
N ARG A 260 5.91 5.10 7.64
CA ARG A 260 7.14 5.35 6.90
C ARG A 260 7.04 6.72 6.23
N GLN A 261 8.06 7.55 6.39
CA GLN A 261 8.10 8.84 5.72
C GLN A 261 8.52 8.68 4.27
N SER A 262 7.96 9.48 3.36
CA SER A 262 8.43 9.57 1.99
C SER A 262 9.84 10.17 1.95
N HIS A 263 10.67 9.70 1.02
CA HIS A 263 12.03 10.23 0.84
C HIS A 263 12.02 11.59 0.11
N ASN A 264 10.98 11.86 -0.69
CA ASN A 264 10.90 13.03 -1.55
C ASN A 264 10.02 14.15 -0.99
N ASP A 265 9.19 13.83 0.02
CA ASP A 265 8.26 14.77 0.64
C ASP A 265 8.19 14.50 2.14
N ASN A 266 8.68 15.44 2.93
CA ASN A 266 8.75 15.30 4.39
C ASN A 266 7.37 15.34 5.06
N GLU A 267 6.35 15.88 4.38
CA GLU A 267 4.97 15.95 4.91
C GLU A 267 4.15 14.70 4.54
N HIS A 268 4.63 13.87 3.61
CA HIS A 268 3.91 12.69 3.15
C HIS A 268 4.40 11.41 3.84
N TYR A 269 3.46 10.65 4.39
CA TYR A 269 3.70 9.40 5.06
C TYR A 269 2.93 8.26 4.41
N PHE A 270 3.53 7.07 4.45
CA PHE A 270 2.89 5.80 4.17
C PHE A 270 2.50 5.12 5.48
N LEU A 271 1.35 4.46 5.47
CA LEU A 271 0.76 3.80 6.62
C LEU A 271 0.53 2.34 6.32
N LEU A 272 1.04 1.46 7.18
CA LEU A 272 0.69 0.04 7.18
C LEU A 272 -0.03 -0.29 8.48
N ILE A 273 -1.24 -0.82 8.38
CA ILE A 273 -2.01 -1.32 9.53
C ILE A 273 -2.07 -2.85 9.41
N PRO A 274 -1.43 -3.63 10.30
CA PRO A 274 -1.36 -5.08 10.12
C PRO A 274 -2.74 -5.72 9.96
N GLY A 275 -2.92 -6.40 8.82
CA GLY A 275 -4.16 -7.07 8.42
C GLY A 275 -5.27 -6.19 7.87
N ARG A 276 -5.01 -4.91 7.59
CA ARG A 276 -5.99 -3.96 7.06
C ARG A 276 -5.37 -3.07 5.98
N VAL A 277 -6.12 -2.82 4.90
CA VAL A 277 -5.71 -1.93 3.81
C VAL A 277 -6.22 -0.52 4.10
N VAL A 278 -5.47 0.51 3.71
CA VAL A 278 -5.94 1.91 3.79
C VAL A 278 -5.97 2.51 2.38
N LEU A 279 -7.16 2.73 1.84
CA LEU A 279 -7.34 3.37 0.54
C LEU A 279 -7.70 4.84 0.76
N ASP A 280 -6.72 5.72 0.56
CA ASP A 280 -6.96 7.16 0.51
C ASP A 280 -7.72 7.54 -0.77
N GLY A 281 -8.82 8.28 -0.64
CA GLY A 281 -9.67 8.63 -1.78
C GLY A 281 -8.96 9.45 -2.86
N ILE A 282 -8.09 10.39 -2.49
CA ILE A 282 -7.37 11.25 -3.43
C ILE A 282 -6.36 10.40 -4.23
N ASP A 283 -5.56 9.62 -3.51
CA ASP A 283 -4.51 8.80 -4.11
C ASP A 283 -5.07 7.65 -4.95
N THR A 284 -6.20 7.07 -4.52
CA THR A 284 -6.88 5.99 -5.25
C THR A 284 -7.51 6.52 -6.54
N LEU A 285 -8.15 7.69 -6.52
CA LEU A 285 -8.70 8.33 -7.73
C LEU A 285 -7.60 8.68 -8.75
N LYS A 286 -6.50 9.30 -8.28
CA LYS A 286 -5.35 9.63 -9.14
C LYS A 286 -4.75 8.37 -9.76
N SER A 287 -4.63 7.30 -8.98
CA SER A 287 -4.16 6.00 -9.46
C SER A 287 -5.08 5.41 -10.52
N ALA A 288 -6.39 5.58 -10.37
CA ALA A 288 -7.42 5.20 -11.33
C ALA A 288 -7.58 6.22 -12.48
N THR A 289 -6.63 7.13 -12.67
CA THR A 289 -6.55 8.12 -13.75
C THR A 289 -7.65 9.18 -13.78
N TRP A 290 -8.42 9.33 -12.69
CA TRP A 290 -9.38 10.43 -12.56
C TRP A 290 -8.66 11.77 -12.45
N GLN A 291 -9.25 12.81 -13.06
CA GLN A 291 -8.73 14.18 -13.06
C GLN A 291 -9.83 15.16 -12.69
N PHE A 292 -9.54 16.05 -11.75
CA PHE A 292 -10.43 17.12 -11.31
C PHE A 292 -9.63 18.42 -11.17
N PRO A 293 -10.27 19.60 -11.34
CA PRO A 293 -9.61 20.88 -11.06
C PRO A 293 -9.11 21.00 -9.62
N SER A 294 -9.81 20.35 -8.68
CA SER A 294 -9.44 20.24 -7.27
C SER A 294 -9.85 18.87 -6.73
N PHE A 295 -8.99 18.27 -5.93
CA PHE A 295 -9.29 17.02 -5.20
C PHE A 295 -9.82 17.28 -3.79
N SER A 296 -10.42 18.44 -3.52
CA SER A 296 -11.20 18.59 -2.28
C SER A 296 -12.45 17.70 -2.34
N LEU A 297 -12.85 17.11 -1.21
CA LEU A 297 -14.01 16.21 -1.16
C LEU A 297 -15.27 16.88 -1.69
N ASP A 298 -15.48 18.16 -1.38
CA ASP A 298 -16.62 18.95 -1.88
C ASP A 298 -16.63 19.04 -3.43
N ASN A 299 -15.47 19.34 -4.04
CA ASN A 299 -15.39 19.45 -5.50
C ASN A 299 -15.62 18.12 -6.19
N VAL A 300 -15.02 17.03 -5.69
CA VAL A 300 -15.17 15.70 -6.28
C VAL A 300 -16.58 15.15 -6.07
N ALA A 301 -17.16 15.31 -4.88
CA ALA A 301 -18.55 14.95 -4.61
C ALA A 301 -19.52 15.70 -5.53
N ASN A 302 -19.29 17.00 -5.77
CA ASN A 302 -20.15 17.77 -6.67
C ASN A 302 -19.99 17.29 -8.12
N ALA A 303 -18.77 17.00 -8.56
CA ALA A 303 -18.50 16.53 -9.92
C ALA A 303 -19.05 15.12 -10.21
N LEU A 304 -18.97 14.20 -9.24
CA LEU A 304 -19.36 12.79 -9.43
C LEU A 304 -20.79 12.47 -9.00
N LEU A 305 -21.28 13.15 -7.95
CA LEU A 305 -22.52 12.82 -7.26
C LEU A 305 -23.57 13.94 -7.31
N ASN A 306 -23.22 15.13 -7.83
CA ASN A 306 -24.04 16.34 -7.73
C ASN A 306 -24.45 16.69 -6.28
N ARG A 307 -23.58 16.38 -5.31
CA ARG A 307 -23.76 16.72 -3.88
C ARG A 307 -22.64 17.63 -3.40
N ARG A 308 -22.94 18.47 -2.41
CA ARG A 308 -21.96 19.35 -1.76
C ARG A 308 -21.90 19.05 -0.27
N LYS A 309 -20.77 19.39 0.36
CA LYS A 309 -20.65 19.37 1.81
C LYS A 309 -21.71 20.25 2.48
N LEU A 310 -22.14 19.89 3.69
CA LEU A 310 -23.13 20.67 4.43
C LEU A 310 -22.56 22.03 4.88
N ILE A 311 -21.29 22.09 5.30
CA ILE A 311 -20.60 23.34 5.60
C ILE A 311 -19.96 23.88 4.31
N GLN A 312 -20.67 24.79 3.65
CA GLN A 312 -20.18 25.49 2.47
C GLN A 312 -19.53 26.82 2.87
N GLN A 313 -18.46 27.19 2.17
CA GLN A 313 -17.89 28.52 2.31
C GLN A 313 -18.90 29.54 1.75
N LYS A 314 -19.54 30.28 2.66
CA LYS A 314 -20.55 31.30 2.29
C LYS A 314 -19.92 32.65 1.94
N ASP A 315 -18.71 32.89 2.44
CA ASP A 315 -17.99 34.14 2.25
C ASP A 315 -16.54 33.85 1.81
N ASN A 316 -16.16 34.39 0.64
CA ASN A 316 -14.82 34.24 0.09
C ASN A 316 -13.77 35.09 0.84
N HIS A 317 -14.21 35.95 1.76
CA HIS A 317 -13.33 36.85 2.52
C HIS A 317 -12.80 36.25 3.84
N ASP A 318 -13.38 35.15 4.36
CA ASP A 318 -12.87 34.49 5.57
C ASP A 318 -12.34 33.08 5.24
N PRO A 319 -11.00 32.91 5.11
CA PRO A 319 -10.41 31.61 4.81
C PRO A 319 -10.59 30.59 5.95
N LEU A 320 -10.96 31.05 7.16
CA LEU A 320 -11.18 30.21 8.33
C LEU A 320 -12.67 29.95 8.61
N TYR A 321 -13.59 30.36 7.73
CA TYR A 321 -15.03 30.22 7.95
C TYR A 321 -15.43 28.79 8.29
N LYS A 322 -14.95 27.80 7.52
CA LYS A 322 -15.28 26.38 7.75
C LYS A 322 -14.84 25.92 9.14
N ALA A 323 -13.61 26.25 9.53
CA ALA A 323 -13.06 25.88 10.82
C ALA A 323 -13.80 26.55 12.00
N LYS A 324 -14.20 27.82 11.84
CA LYS A 324 -15.03 28.54 12.82
C LYS A 324 -16.43 27.93 12.94
N GLU A 325 -17.04 27.53 11.82
CA GLU A 325 -18.36 26.90 11.83
C GLU A 325 -18.33 25.51 12.46
N ILE A 326 -17.30 24.69 12.19
CA ILE A 326 -17.07 23.41 12.88
C ILE A 326 -16.98 23.63 14.39
N LYS A 327 -16.16 24.60 14.82
CA LYS A 327 -16.01 24.96 16.24
C LYS A 327 -17.33 25.45 16.85
N ARG A 328 -18.10 26.28 16.12
CA ARG A 328 -19.42 26.75 16.55
C ARG A 328 -20.39 25.60 16.74
N GLN A 329 -20.49 24.68 15.76
CA GLN A 329 -21.35 23.51 15.86
C GLN A 329 -20.91 22.60 17.01
N PHE A 330 -19.62 22.40 17.24
CA PHE A 330 -19.17 21.62 18.40
C PHE A 330 -19.68 22.19 19.75
N TYR A 331 -19.60 23.51 19.97
CA TYR A 331 -20.02 24.09 21.24
C TYR A 331 -21.53 24.38 21.34
N GLN A 332 -22.22 24.60 20.22
CA GLN A 332 -23.60 25.09 20.21
C GLN A 332 -24.61 24.10 19.58
N ASP A 333 -24.17 23.21 18.69
CA ASP A 333 -25.04 22.29 17.94
C ASP A 333 -24.31 21.01 17.51
N LYS A 334 -24.01 20.15 18.49
CA LYS A 334 -23.29 18.89 18.23
C LYS A 334 -24.04 17.94 17.30
N LEU A 335 -25.36 18.08 17.18
CA LEU A 335 -26.17 17.29 16.26
C LEU A 335 -25.93 17.72 14.81
N ALA A 336 -25.79 19.03 14.54
CA ALA A 336 -25.38 19.52 13.22
C ALA A 336 -23.96 19.04 12.88
N LEU A 337 -23.03 19.10 13.83
CA LEU A 337 -21.65 18.63 13.61
C LEU A 337 -21.61 17.13 13.30
N ALA A 338 -22.37 16.32 14.04
CA ALA A 338 -22.46 14.89 13.81
C ALA A 338 -23.02 14.57 12.41
N LYS A 339 -24.05 15.30 11.94
CA LYS A 339 -24.57 15.14 10.58
C LYS A 339 -23.54 15.53 9.52
N TYR A 340 -22.77 16.58 9.75
CA TYR A 340 -21.70 17.02 8.85
C TYR A 340 -20.57 15.99 8.73
N ASN A 341 -20.05 15.51 9.87
CA ASN A 341 -18.98 14.51 9.91
C ASN A 341 -19.45 13.18 9.25
N LEU A 342 -20.67 12.74 9.55
CA LEU A 342 -21.23 11.53 8.95
C LEU A 342 -21.48 11.67 7.44
N GLU A 343 -21.92 12.85 6.98
CA GLU A 343 -22.08 13.13 5.56
C GLU A 343 -20.74 13.02 4.82
N ASP A 344 -19.63 13.50 5.39
CA ASP A 344 -18.31 13.38 4.78
C ASP A 344 -17.90 11.91 4.61
N CYS A 345 -18.16 11.06 5.61
CA CYS A 345 -18.02 9.60 5.47
C CYS A 345 -18.89 9.03 4.33
N GLN A 346 -20.15 9.47 4.23
CA GLN A 346 -21.07 8.96 3.21
C GLN A 346 -20.65 9.38 1.80
N LEU A 347 -20.20 10.63 1.62
CA LEU A 347 -19.68 11.13 0.35
C LEU A 347 -18.48 10.30 -0.14
N VAL A 348 -17.57 9.93 0.76
CA VAL A 348 -16.44 9.06 0.40
C VAL A 348 -16.93 7.69 -0.06
N LEU A 349 -17.84 7.04 0.67
CA LEU A 349 -18.43 5.75 0.24
C LEU A 349 -19.08 5.84 -1.13
N ASP A 350 -19.88 6.87 -1.36
CA ASP A 350 -20.60 7.07 -2.61
C ASP A 350 -19.63 7.36 -3.77
N ILE A 351 -18.54 8.10 -3.53
CA ILE A 351 -17.47 8.29 -4.52
C ILE A 351 -16.79 6.96 -4.84
N PHE A 352 -16.40 6.19 -3.83
CA PHE A 352 -15.76 4.88 -4.02
C PHE A 352 -16.65 3.91 -4.78
N ALA A 353 -17.95 3.90 -4.51
CA ALA A 353 -18.93 3.10 -5.24
C ALA A 353 -19.10 3.59 -6.68
N LYS A 354 -19.28 4.91 -6.88
CA LYS A 354 -19.51 5.50 -8.21
C LYS A 354 -18.32 5.34 -9.16
N ALA A 355 -17.10 5.40 -8.64
CA ALA A 355 -15.87 5.27 -9.40
C ALA A 355 -15.25 3.85 -9.30
N GLU A 356 -15.95 2.89 -8.68
CA GLU A 356 -15.53 1.49 -8.53
C GLU A 356 -14.11 1.30 -7.97
N LEU A 357 -13.71 2.17 -7.03
CA LEU A 357 -12.31 2.30 -6.61
C LEU A 357 -11.79 1.07 -5.86
N VAL A 358 -12.64 0.39 -5.08
CA VAL A 358 -12.25 -0.86 -4.40
C VAL A 358 -11.99 -1.95 -5.43
N HIS A 359 -12.88 -2.09 -6.43
CA HIS A 359 -12.71 -3.06 -7.50
C HIS A 359 -11.45 -2.79 -8.32
N PHE A 360 -11.21 -1.52 -8.68
CA PHE A 360 -9.96 -1.09 -9.31
C PHE A 360 -8.72 -1.49 -8.50
N ALA A 361 -8.72 -1.27 -7.18
CA ALA A 361 -7.60 -1.60 -6.31
C ALA A 361 -7.35 -3.11 -6.23
N ILE A 362 -8.42 -3.92 -6.17
CA ILE A 362 -8.35 -5.39 -6.22
C ILE A 362 -7.73 -5.84 -7.54
N GLU A 363 -8.25 -5.40 -8.69
CA GLU A 363 -7.76 -5.81 -10.00
C GLU A 363 -6.31 -5.41 -10.25
N ARG A 364 -5.94 -4.20 -9.83
CA ARG A 364 -4.54 -3.75 -9.91
C ARG A 364 -3.62 -4.67 -9.11
N ALA A 365 -3.99 -5.03 -7.89
CA ALA A 365 -3.19 -5.94 -7.08
C ALA A 365 -3.11 -7.36 -7.69
N ARG A 366 -4.22 -7.88 -8.25
CA ARG A 366 -4.26 -9.17 -8.97
C ARG A 366 -3.30 -9.19 -10.16
N LEU A 367 -3.27 -8.12 -10.95
CA LEU A 367 -2.50 -8.04 -12.18
C LEU A 367 -1.00 -7.73 -11.94
N THR A 368 -0.68 -6.98 -10.89
CA THR A 368 0.68 -6.42 -10.70
C THR A 368 1.47 -7.02 -9.53
N GLY A 369 0.80 -7.68 -8.57
CA GLY A 369 1.41 -8.17 -7.33
C GLY A 369 1.88 -7.09 -6.34
N LEU A 370 1.51 -5.84 -6.60
CA LEU A 370 1.69 -4.73 -5.67
C LEU A 370 0.59 -4.73 -4.61
N GLU A 371 0.88 -4.09 -3.47
CA GLU A 371 -0.09 -3.86 -2.41
C GLU A 371 -1.31 -3.06 -2.92
N MET A 372 -2.51 -3.35 -2.40
CA MET A 372 -3.75 -2.70 -2.83
C MET A 372 -3.71 -1.17 -2.67
N ASP A 373 -3.07 -0.69 -1.60
CA ASP A 373 -2.92 0.72 -1.24
C ASP A 373 -1.67 1.39 -1.85
N ARG A 374 -0.88 0.67 -2.65
CA ARG A 374 0.31 1.24 -3.28
C ARG A 374 -0.03 2.14 -4.45
N VAL A 375 0.45 3.37 -4.43
CA VAL A 375 0.32 4.33 -5.54
C VAL A 375 1.48 4.16 -6.54
N GLY A 376 1.17 4.18 -7.84
CA GLY A 376 2.16 4.05 -8.91
C GLY A 376 2.87 2.69 -8.91
N GLY A 377 4.20 2.71 -9.02
CA GLY A 377 5.02 1.50 -8.88
C GLY A 377 5.20 0.66 -10.14
N SER A 378 5.11 1.25 -11.35
CA SER A 378 5.25 0.52 -12.62
C SER A 378 6.54 -0.32 -12.71
N VAL A 379 7.67 0.18 -12.20
CA VAL A 379 8.93 -0.57 -12.13
C VAL A 379 8.80 -1.79 -11.21
N ALA A 380 8.29 -1.59 -9.99
CA ALA A 380 8.10 -2.69 -9.04
C ALA A 380 7.09 -3.74 -9.53
N ALA A 381 6.04 -3.33 -10.26
CA ALA A 381 5.11 -4.24 -10.91
C ALA A 381 5.80 -5.06 -12.00
N PHE A 382 6.64 -4.41 -12.82
CA PHE A 382 7.46 -5.10 -13.80
C PHE A 382 8.36 -6.14 -13.12
N ASP A 383 9.09 -5.77 -12.07
CA ASP A 383 9.98 -6.68 -11.34
C ASP A 383 9.24 -7.88 -10.75
N ASN A 384 8.08 -7.65 -10.10
CA ASN A 384 7.26 -8.72 -9.54
C ASN A 384 6.83 -9.75 -10.60
N LEU A 385 6.50 -9.29 -11.81
CA LEU A 385 6.08 -10.16 -12.90
C LEU A 385 7.28 -10.76 -13.64
N TYR A 386 8.40 -10.04 -13.76
CA TYR A 386 9.50 -10.39 -14.64
C TYR A 386 10.54 -11.29 -13.97
N LEU A 387 10.95 -10.97 -12.74
CA LEU A 387 11.99 -11.69 -12.00
C LEU A 387 11.80 -13.21 -11.93
N PRO A 388 10.62 -13.76 -11.59
CA PRO A 388 10.49 -15.21 -11.44
C PRO A 388 10.64 -15.93 -12.79
N ARG A 389 10.30 -15.26 -13.91
CA ARG A 389 10.50 -15.79 -15.26
C ARG A 389 11.97 -15.73 -15.66
N LEU A 390 12.65 -14.63 -15.31
CA LEU A 390 14.07 -14.43 -15.53
C LEU A 390 14.92 -15.48 -14.78
N HIS A 391 14.63 -15.72 -13.50
CA HIS A 391 15.34 -16.74 -12.71
C HIS A 391 15.18 -18.15 -13.28
N ARG A 392 13.99 -18.51 -13.79
CA ARG A 392 13.77 -19.80 -14.47
C ARG A 392 14.50 -19.91 -15.81
N LYS A 393 14.97 -18.80 -16.37
CA LYS A 393 15.88 -18.79 -17.54
C LYS A 393 17.36 -18.88 -17.15
N GLY A 394 17.68 -18.92 -15.87
CA GLY A 394 19.05 -19.00 -15.38
C GLY A 394 19.73 -17.65 -15.20
N PHE A 395 18.97 -16.55 -15.10
CA PHE A 395 19.52 -15.19 -15.01
C PHE A 395 18.98 -14.42 -13.82
N ILE A 396 19.80 -13.52 -13.27
CA ILE A 396 19.42 -12.53 -12.25
C ILE A 396 19.26 -11.14 -12.88
N ALA A 397 18.55 -10.23 -12.21
CA ALA A 397 18.39 -8.86 -12.69
C ALA A 397 19.67 -8.01 -12.53
N PRO A 398 19.93 -7.09 -13.47
CA PRO A 398 21.01 -6.12 -13.35
C PRO A 398 20.65 -4.98 -12.37
N ASN A 399 21.65 -4.25 -11.92
CA ASN A 399 21.49 -3.03 -11.15
C ASN A 399 21.23 -1.83 -12.07
N ILE A 400 20.66 -0.77 -11.48
CA ILE A 400 20.51 0.52 -12.16
C ILE A 400 21.90 1.05 -12.55
N GLY A 401 22.05 1.42 -13.82
CA GLY A 401 23.30 1.98 -14.37
C GLY A 401 24.18 0.97 -15.11
N ASP A 402 23.96 -0.33 -14.90
CA ASP A 402 24.77 -1.40 -15.54
C ASP A 402 24.72 -1.39 -17.06
N TYR A 403 23.57 -0.99 -17.62
CA TYR A 403 23.30 -0.90 -19.06
C TYR A 403 23.18 0.56 -19.51
N SER A 404 23.98 1.45 -18.92
CA SER A 404 24.18 2.78 -19.49
C SER A 404 25.03 2.67 -20.75
N ASP A 405 24.38 2.34 -21.87
CA ASP A 405 24.99 2.58 -23.18
C ASP A 405 25.44 4.06 -23.18
N GLY A 406 26.70 4.33 -23.55
CA GLY A 406 27.25 5.70 -23.64
C GLY A 406 26.43 6.65 -24.53
N ASN A 407 25.40 6.14 -25.19
CA ASN A 407 24.33 6.86 -25.88
C ASN A 407 23.34 7.60 -24.97
N SER A 408 23.35 7.44 -23.64
CA SER A 408 22.55 8.30 -22.75
C SER A 408 22.95 9.79 -22.86
N ARG A 409 24.16 10.08 -23.37
CA ARG A 409 24.63 11.43 -23.72
C ARG A 409 24.23 11.91 -25.12
N LEU A 410 23.62 11.06 -25.96
CA LEU A 410 23.31 11.32 -27.38
C LEU A 410 21.81 11.51 -27.69
N GLY A 411 20.97 11.72 -26.67
CA GLY A 411 19.54 11.94 -26.82
C GLY A 411 18.75 10.64 -26.64
N GLY A 412 17.74 10.67 -25.77
CA GLY A 412 16.96 9.49 -25.39
C GLY A 412 16.30 8.77 -26.57
N ALA A 413 15.70 7.60 -26.30
CA ALA A 413 14.94 6.86 -27.31
C ALA A 413 13.86 7.79 -27.94
N PRO A 414 13.74 7.85 -29.28
CA PRO A 414 12.76 8.70 -29.92
C PRO A 414 11.34 8.29 -29.49
N GLY A 415 10.47 9.27 -29.30
CA GLY A 415 9.06 9.05 -28.98
C GLY A 415 8.24 8.58 -30.18
N GLY A 416 6.91 8.63 -30.04
CA GLY A 416 6.00 8.34 -31.15
C GLY A 416 6.15 9.37 -32.28
N TYR A 417 6.01 8.92 -33.52
CA TYR A 417 5.97 9.81 -34.67
C TYR A 417 4.62 10.56 -34.72
N VAL A 418 4.68 11.88 -34.86
CA VAL A 418 3.50 12.75 -35.04
C VAL A 418 3.58 13.33 -36.45
N MET A 419 2.58 13.02 -37.27
CA MET A 419 2.49 13.51 -38.64
C MET A 419 2.07 14.99 -38.66
N ASP A 420 2.61 15.77 -39.60
CA ASP A 420 2.13 17.13 -39.85
C ASP A 420 0.66 17.12 -40.27
N SER A 421 -0.14 17.98 -39.65
CA SER A 421 -1.57 18.08 -39.95
C SER A 421 -1.83 18.98 -41.18
N ARG A 422 -2.87 18.64 -41.95
CA ARG A 422 -3.41 19.54 -42.99
C ARG A 422 -4.53 20.38 -42.38
N PRO A 423 -4.34 21.67 -42.08
CA PRO A 423 -5.39 22.50 -41.48
C PRO A 423 -6.51 22.75 -42.49
N GLY A 424 -7.75 22.77 -42.01
CA GLY A 424 -8.92 23.00 -42.83
C GLY A 424 -10.21 22.62 -42.12
N LEU A 425 -11.34 23.00 -42.72
CA LEU A 425 -12.66 22.54 -42.32
C LEU A 425 -13.05 21.36 -43.22
N TYR A 426 -13.35 20.22 -42.62
CA TYR A 426 -13.63 18.96 -43.32
C TYR A 426 -15.05 18.49 -43.05
N ASN A 427 -15.64 17.76 -43.99
CA ASN A 427 -16.97 17.15 -43.83
C ASN A 427 -16.89 15.81 -43.08
N SER A 428 -16.24 14.80 -43.68
CA SER A 428 -16.13 13.46 -43.10
C SER A 428 -14.67 13.10 -42.87
N VAL A 429 -14.31 12.78 -41.63
CA VAL A 429 -12.96 12.37 -41.21
C VAL A 429 -13.06 11.01 -40.54
N LEU A 430 -12.23 10.06 -40.98
CA LEU A 430 -12.10 8.75 -40.35
C LEU A 430 -10.88 8.74 -39.43
N VAL A 431 -11.04 8.18 -38.23
CA VAL A 431 -9.96 7.99 -37.26
C VAL A 431 -9.68 6.50 -37.16
N LEU A 432 -8.44 6.10 -37.43
CA LEU A 432 -7.97 4.72 -37.34
C LEU A 432 -6.89 4.66 -36.26
N ASP A 433 -7.10 3.79 -35.27
CA ASP A 433 -6.23 3.67 -34.10
C ASP A 433 -5.83 2.20 -33.88
N TYR A 434 -4.54 1.96 -33.62
CA TYR A 434 -4.03 0.64 -33.26
C TYR A 434 -4.33 0.31 -31.80
N LYS A 435 -5.12 -0.75 -31.58
CA LYS A 435 -5.36 -1.29 -30.24
C LYS A 435 -4.05 -1.68 -29.55
N SER A 436 -3.69 -0.96 -28.49
CA SER A 436 -2.52 -1.23 -27.65
C SER A 436 -1.22 -1.36 -28.45
N LEU A 437 -0.89 -0.35 -29.25
CA LEU A 437 0.24 -0.35 -30.18
C LEU A 437 1.55 -0.87 -29.56
N TYR A 438 2.07 -0.25 -28.49
CA TYR A 438 3.36 -0.66 -27.91
C TYR A 438 3.34 -2.08 -27.31
N PRO A 439 2.32 -2.49 -26.54
CA PRO A 439 2.16 -3.89 -26.15
C PRO A 439 2.10 -4.87 -27.34
N SER A 440 1.47 -4.47 -28.45
CA SER A 440 1.43 -5.30 -29.67
C SER A 440 2.80 -5.42 -30.34
N ILE A 441 3.60 -4.34 -30.34
CA ILE A 441 4.99 -4.34 -30.84
C ILE A 441 5.84 -5.27 -29.97
N ILE A 442 5.75 -5.17 -28.64
CA ILE A 442 6.48 -6.05 -27.71
C ILE A 442 6.22 -7.52 -28.03
N ARG A 443 4.95 -7.89 -28.23
CA ARG A 443 4.56 -9.28 -28.55
C ARG A 443 5.02 -9.71 -29.95
N THR A 444 4.85 -8.86 -30.95
CA THR A 444 5.13 -9.17 -32.36
C THR A 444 6.63 -9.32 -32.60
N PHE A 445 7.42 -8.39 -32.06
CA PHE A 445 8.87 -8.32 -32.28
C PHE A 445 9.68 -8.89 -31.11
N ARG A 446 9.01 -9.51 -30.13
CA ARG A 446 9.62 -10.19 -28.98
C ARG A 446 10.60 -9.30 -28.22
N VAL A 447 10.20 -8.04 -27.97
CA VAL A 447 11.00 -7.07 -27.22
C VAL A 447 11.02 -7.51 -25.74
N ASP A 448 12.19 -7.92 -25.26
CA ASP A 448 12.34 -8.51 -23.94
C ASP A 448 13.80 -8.33 -23.44
N PRO A 449 14.02 -7.91 -22.17
CA PRO A 449 15.37 -7.72 -21.63
C PRO A 449 16.26 -8.98 -21.74
N TYR A 450 15.70 -10.17 -21.51
CA TYR A 450 16.45 -11.42 -21.62
C TYR A 450 16.73 -11.77 -23.08
N ALA A 451 15.75 -11.62 -23.97
CA ALA A 451 15.94 -11.83 -25.41
C ALA A 451 17.03 -10.91 -25.98
N ARG A 452 17.15 -9.66 -25.50
CA ARG A 452 18.21 -8.73 -25.95
C ARG A 452 19.62 -9.25 -25.67
N ILE A 453 19.83 -9.95 -24.56
CA ILE A 453 21.16 -10.46 -24.19
C ILE A 453 21.41 -11.89 -24.69
N ALA A 454 20.34 -12.66 -24.93
CA ALA A 454 20.42 -14.06 -25.36
C ALA A 454 20.34 -14.24 -26.89
N ALA A 455 20.16 -13.15 -27.65
CA ALA A 455 20.04 -13.13 -29.11
C ALA A 455 21.37 -13.36 -29.83
#